data_AF-A0A3N4JKJ5-F1
#
_entry.id   AF-A0A3N4JKJ5-F1
#
_cell.length_a   1.000
_cell.length_b   1.000
_cell.length_c   1.000
_cell.angle_alpha   90.00
_cell.angle_beta   90.00
_cell.angle_gamma   90.00
#
_symmetry.space_group_name_H-M   'P 1'
#
loop_
_entity.id
_entity.type
_entity.pdbx_description
1 polymer ?
#
loop_
_entity_poly.entity_id
_entity_poly.type
_entity_poly.pdbx_seq_one_letter_code
_entity_poly.pdbx_strand_id
1 'polypeptide(L)'
;MKSSIAVLAALAGCSYDHTIFQELYVNGVSTGHLKGIRVPDYDGPITDVTSNDIICNGGINPYHTPPPTDIIAVPAGATQTADGDDPISPGHLGPAMVYLAKVDNALTTTVMGLKWFKIYEDGLDSSGIWAVTRRVNNKGKVAVKIPSCIPSGNYLLRAEIIALHGASTYPGAQFYIECAQINVTGGGSASPATVSFPGVLGE
;
A
#
# COMPACT_ATOMS: atom_id res chain seq x y z
N MET A 1 53.55 1.79 29.95
CA MET A 1 52.14 1.36 29.81
C MET A 1 51.49 2.21 28.73
N LYS A 2 51.11 1.63 27.60
CA LYS A 2 50.34 2.30 26.54
C LYS A 2 48.94 1.71 26.59
N SER A 3 47.99 2.44 27.19
CA SER A 3 46.57 2.05 27.16
C SER A 3 45.97 2.49 25.83
N SER A 4 45.61 1.53 24.99
CA SER A 4 44.80 1.77 23.80
C SER A 4 43.33 1.67 24.19
N ILE A 5 42.61 2.79 24.13
CA ILE A 5 41.15 2.85 24.26
C ILE A 5 40.57 2.54 22.88
N ALA A 6 39.88 1.40 22.75
CA ALA A 6 39.08 1.10 21.56
C ALA A 6 37.73 1.82 21.68
N VAL A 7 37.48 2.78 20.79
CA VAL A 7 36.18 3.45 20.67
C VAL A 7 35.27 2.55 19.85
N LEU A 8 34.24 1.98 20.49
CA LEU A 8 33.17 1.26 19.81
C LEU A 8 32.22 2.29 19.19
N ALA A 9 32.29 2.48 17.88
CA ALA A 9 31.31 3.30 17.16
C ALA A 9 29.99 2.52 17.11
N ALA A 10 29.00 2.94 17.89
CA ALA A 10 27.63 2.45 17.76
C ALA A 10 27.05 2.98 16.45
N LEU A 11 26.92 2.12 15.45
CA LEU A 11 26.10 2.38 14.27
C LEU A 11 24.64 2.38 14.73
N ALA A 12 24.06 3.56 14.94
CA ALA A 12 22.63 3.72 15.06
C ALA A 12 22.01 3.36 13.71
N GLY A 13 21.49 2.14 13.57
CA GLY A 13 20.64 1.80 12.44
C GLY A 13 19.32 2.56 12.58
N CYS A 14 18.91 3.27 11.53
CA CYS A 14 17.55 3.77 11.44
C CYS A 14 16.61 2.56 11.34
N SER A 15 15.93 2.20 12.43
CA SER A 15 14.80 1.28 12.37
C SER A 15 13.58 2.06 11.91
N TYR A 16 13.19 1.88 10.66
CA TYR A 16 11.89 2.33 10.15
C TYR A 16 10.87 1.28 10.60
N ASP A 17 10.10 1.55 11.66
CA ASP A 17 9.12 0.56 12.13
C ASP A 17 7.86 0.54 11.23
N HIS A 18 7.45 1.70 10.75
CA HIS A 18 6.19 1.91 10.03
C HIS A 18 6.45 2.22 8.54
N THR A 19 5.40 2.35 7.73
CA THR A 19 5.56 2.56 6.28
C THR A 19 4.39 3.32 5.68
N ILE A 20 4.66 4.11 4.65
CA ILE A 20 3.68 4.74 3.77
C ILE A 20 3.95 4.28 2.34
N PHE A 21 2.90 4.00 1.56
CA PHE A 21 3.03 3.86 0.12
C PHE A 21 3.16 5.25 -0.55
N GLN A 22 4.38 5.61 -0.96
CA GLN A 22 4.71 6.97 -1.42
C GLN A 22 4.95 7.11 -2.93
N GLU A 23 5.21 6.03 -3.65
CA GLU A 23 5.54 6.13 -5.08
C GLU A 23 5.06 4.93 -5.88
N LEU A 24 4.45 5.22 -7.04
CA LEU A 24 4.02 4.24 -8.03
C LEU A 24 4.94 4.26 -9.24
N TYR A 25 5.28 3.08 -9.76
CA TYR A 25 6.03 2.91 -10.99
C TYR A 25 5.15 2.25 -12.04
N VAL A 26 5.06 2.80 -13.24
CA VAL A 26 4.33 2.18 -14.37
C VAL A 26 5.35 1.62 -15.36
N ASN A 27 5.36 0.30 -15.55
CA ASN A 27 6.32 -0.39 -16.42
C ASN A 27 7.79 -0.06 -16.10
N GLY A 28 8.10 0.05 -14.80
CA GLY A 28 9.45 0.35 -14.30
C GLY A 28 9.84 1.83 -14.32
N VAL A 29 8.96 2.72 -14.81
CA VAL A 29 9.18 4.17 -14.80
C VAL A 29 8.45 4.80 -13.62
N SER A 30 9.16 5.54 -12.77
CA SER A 30 8.57 6.29 -11.66
C SER A 30 7.55 7.30 -12.20
N THR A 31 6.41 7.41 -11.53
CA THR A 31 5.42 8.45 -11.84
C THR A 31 5.72 9.76 -11.12
N GLY A 32 6.65 9.76 -10.17
CA GLY A 32 7.00 10.85 -9.27
C GLY A 32 6.55 10.58 -7.84
N HIS A 33 7.40 10.96 -6.88
CA HIS A 33 7.16 10.85 -5.44
C HIS A 33 5.86 11.56 -5.02
N LEU A 34 5.02 10.87 -4.24
CA LEU A 34 3.67 11.25 -3.76
C LEU A 34 2.64 11.58 -4.86
N LYS A 35 3.02 11.47 -6.13
CA LYS A 35 2.19 11.92 -7.23
C LYS A 35 0.95 11.05 -7.34
N GLY A 36 -0.23 11.67 -7.16
CA GLY A 36 -1.51 10.98 -7.29
C GLY A 36 -1.81 9.99 -6.17
N ILE A 37 -1.06 9.99 -5.06
CA ILE A 37 -1.26 9.10 -3.91
C ILE A 37 -1.70 9.92 -2.71
N ARG A 38 -2.79 9.51 -2.07
CA ARG A 38 -3.32 10.15 -0.86
C ARG A 38 -2.51 9.70 0.35
N VAL A 39 -1.46 10.45 0.67
CA VAL A 39 -0.51 10.11 1.73
C VAL A 39 -0.83 10.82 3.05
N PRO A 40 -0.75 10.12 4.19
CA PRO A 40 -0.85 10.72 5.52
C PRO A 40 0.44 11.45 5.93
N ASP A 41 0.33 12.39 6.88
CA ASP A 41 1.47 13.05 7.54
C ASP A 41 2.18 12.14 8.57
N TYR A 42 1.55 11.02 8.93
CA TYR A 42 2.03 10.06 9.92
C TYR A 42 1.89 8.63 9.41
N ASP A 43 2.91 7.81 9.65
CA ASP A 43 3.05 6.43 9.18
C ASP A 43 2.36 5.40 10.10
N GLY A 44 1.65 5.85 11.13
CA GLY A 44 0.92 4.98 12.06
C GLY A 44 -0.12 4.09 11.37
N PRO A 45 -0.40 2.90 11.91
CA PRO A 45 -1.33 1.97 11.26
C PRO A 45 -2.78 2.31 11.61
N ILE A 46 -3.69 1.93 10.72
CA ILE A 46 -5.09 1.72 11.09
C ILE A 46 -5.19 0.35 11.78
N THR A 47 -5.96 0.23 12.86
CA THR A 47 -6.14 -1.05 13.57
C THR A 47 -7.60 -1.47 13.71
N ASP A 48 -8.53 -0.53 13.57
CA ASP A 48 -9.98 -0.77 13.60
C ASP A 48 -10.48 -1.05 12.18
N VAL A 49 -10.84 -2.30 11.92
CA VAL A 49 -11.30 -2.76 10.60
C VAL A 49 -12.75 -2.35 10.29
N THR A 50 -13.47 -1.83 11.28
CA THR A 50 -14.82 -1.30 11.13
C THR A 50 -14.84 0.19 10.78
N SER A 51 -13.72 0.91 11.01
CA SER A 51 -13.57 2.31 10.65
C SER A 51 -13.56 2.52 9.14
N ASN A 52 -14.03 3.69 8.67
CA ASN A 52 -13.88 4.11 7.28
C ASN A 52 -12.41 4.35 6.90
N ASP A 53 -11.51 4.55 7.87
CA ASP A 53 -10.08 4.77 7.62
C ASP A 53 -9.42 3.52 7.01
N ILE A 54 -10.03 2.33 7.16
CA ILE A 54 -9.55 1.09 6.53
C ILE A 54 -9.65 1.10 5.00
N ILE A 55 -10.38 2.06 4.42
CA ILE A 55 -10.59 2.14 2.97
C ILE A 55 -9.34 2.68 2.29
N CYS A 56 -8.82 3.82 2.76
CA CYS A 56 -7.73 4.55 2.09
C CYS A 56 -6.76 5.23 3.07
N ASN A 57 -6.71 4.86 4.35
CA ASN A 57 -6.19 5.67 5.47
C ASN A 57 -7.13 6.85 5.81
N GLY A 58 -6.69 7.68 6.76
CA GLY A 58 -7.38 8.91 7.16
C GLY A 58 -7.58 8.99 8.67
N GLY A 59 -8.52 9.86 9.07
CA GLY A 59 -8.96 9.97 10.46
C GLY A 59 -7.82 10.32 11.42
N ILE A 60 -7.36 9.30 12.18
CA ILE A 60 -6.23 9.42 13.11
C ILE A 60 -4.90 9.74 12.41
N ASN A 61 -4.82 9.50 11.11
CA ASN A 61 -3.70 9.81 10.22
C ASN A 61 -4.14 10.87 9.19
N PRO A 62 -4.05 12.18 9.52
CA PRO A 62 -4.44 13.23 8.59
C PRO A 62 -3.62 13.19 7.30
N TYR A 63 -4.27 13.44 6.16
CA TYR A 63 -3.59 13.54 4.87
C TYR A 63 -2.83 14.86 4.71
N HIS A 64 -1.78 14.80 3.88
CA HIS A 64 -1.15 16.00 3.33
C HIS A 64 -2.20 16.93 2.71
N THR A 65 -2.04 18.23 2.94
CA THR A 65 -2.91 19.27 2.39
C THR A 65 -2.13 20.24 1.51
N PRO A 66 -2.63 20.59 0.30
CA PRO A 66 -3.85 20.06 -0.34
C PRO A 66 -3.70 18.59 -0.80
N PRO A 67 -4.81 17.84 -0.98
CA PRO A 67 -4.78 16.50 -1.55
C PRO A 67 -4.19 16.51 -2.97
N PRO A 68 -3.61 15.38 -3.45
CA PRO A 68 -3.05 15.30 -4.79
C PRO A 68 -4.15 15.42 -5.85
N THR A 69 -3.89 16.19 -6.90
CA THR A 69 -4.81 16.38 -8.04
C THR A 69 -4.38 15.60 -9.28
N ASP A 70 -3.24 14.93 -9.24
CA ASP A 70 -2.73 14.09 -10.32
C ASP A 70 -3.54 12.78 -10.44
N ILE A 71 -3.78 12.37 -11.70
CA ILE A 71 -4.29 11.06 -12.05
C ILE A 71 -3.22 10.35 -12.88
N ILE A 72 -2.77 9.19 -12.42
CA ILE A 72 -1.71 8.43 -13.07
C ILE A 72 -2.29 7.61 -14.23
N ALA A 73 -1.77 7.80 -15.44
CA ALA A 73 -2.16 6.99 -16.59
C ALA A 73 -1.50 5.60 -16.51
N VAL A 74 -2.30 4.54 -16.54
CA VAL A 74 -1.82 3.16 -16.41
C VAL A 74 -2.41 2.29 -17.53
N PRO A 75 -1.60 1.83 -18.50
CA PRO A 75 -2.07 0.86 -19.47
C PRO A 75 -2.51 -0.43 -18.78
N ALA A 76 -3.63 -1.01 -19.22
CA ALA A 76 -4.04 -2.32 -18.75
C ALA A 76 -2.95 -3.36 -19.10
N GLY A 77 -2.64 -4.27 -18.17
CA GLY A 77 -1.51 -5.19 -18.30
C GLY A 77 -0.17 -4.63 -17.83
N ALA A 78 -0.07 -3.33 -17.51
CA ALA A 78 1.16 -2.74 -16.97
C ALA A 78 1.50 -3.33 -15.60
N THR A 79 2.81 -3.43 -15.32
CA THR A 79 3.30 -3.79 -13.99
C THR A 79 3.50 -2.52 -13.18
N GLN A 80 2.87 -2.49 -12.01
CA GLN A 80 3.01 -1.48 -10.99
C GLN A 80 4.07 -1.88 -9.99
N THR A 81 4.79 -0.91 -9.43
CA THR A 81 5.66 -1.15 -8.28
C THR A 81 5.41 -0.10 -7.21
N ALA A 82 5.19 -0.55 -5.97
CA ALA A 82 5.05 0.30 -4.79
C ALA A 82 6.38 0.41 -4.01
N ASP A 83 6.51 1.50 -3.28
CA ASP A 83 7.69 2.23 -2.78
C ASP A 83 8.84 1.51 -2.02
N GLY A 84 10.05 2.12 -2.09
CA GLY A 84 11.24 1.85 -1.29
C GLY A 84 11.86 3.07 -0.57
N ASP A 85 11.22 4.24 -0.58
CA ASP A 85 11.65 5.46 0.12
C ASP A 85 11.19 5.49 1.61
N ASP A 86 10.11 4.78 1.97
CA ASP A 86 9.71 4.54 3.37
C ASP A 86 9.55 3.03 3.67
N PRO A 87 10.67 2.29 3.83
CA PRO A 87 10.64 0.83 3.94
C PRO A 87 10.16 0.38 5.32
N ILE A 88 9.16 -0.51 5.33
CA ILE A 88 8.68 -1.17 6.56
C ILE A 88 9.79 -1.98 7.25
N SER A 89 9.80 -2.02 8.59
CA SER A 89 10.74 -2.82 9.37
C SER A 89 10.62 -4.31 9.04
N PRO A 90 11.74 -5.06 8.95
CA PRO A 90 11.72 -6.51 8.74
C PRO A 90 10.91 -7.29 9.79
N GLY A 91 10.69 -6.71 10.97
CA GLY A 91 9.87 -7.31 12.04
C GLY A 91 8.36 -7.26 11.80
N HIS A 92 7.88 -6.42 10.88
CA HIS A 92 6.46 -6.24 10.57
C HIS A 92 5.96 -7.30 9.59
N LEU A 93 6.15 -8.56 9.94
CA LEU A 93 5.81 -9.69 9.09
C LEU A 93 4.30 -9.75 8.81
N GLY A 94 3.95 -9.94 7.54
CA GLY A 94 2.58 -10.17 7.12
C GLY A 94 2.39 -10.01 5.61
N PRO A 95 1.12 -10.07 5.13
CA PRO A 95 0.79 -10.06 3.72
C PRO A 95 0.83 -8.65 3.10
N ALA A 96 0.92 -8.62 1.78
CA ALA A 96 0.70 -7.43 0.95
C ALA A 96 -0.43 -7.70 -0.04
N MET A 97 -1.32 -6.72 -0.23
CA MET A 97 -2.48 -6.85 -1.12
C MET A 97 -2.70 -5.56 -1.92
N VAL A 98 -3.28 -5.71 -3.11
CA VAL A 98 -3.71 -4.57 -3.92
C VAL A 98 -5.12 -4.79 -4.44
N TYR A 99 -5.94 -3.75 -4.32
CA TYR A 99 -7.32 -3.71 -4.78
C TYR A 99 -7.54 -2.54 -5.74
N LEU A 100 -8.53 -2.67 -6.61
CA LEU A 100 -9.03 -1.60 -7.46
C LEU A 100 -10.52 -1.36 -7.18
N ALA A 101 -10.95 -0.10 -7.25
CA ALA A 101 -12.36 0.27 -7.30
C ALA A 101 -12.59 1.22 -8.48
N LYS A 102 -13.52 0.86 -9.37
CA LYS A 102 -13.94 1.72 -10.49
C LYS A 102 -14.66 2.94 -9.91
N VAL A 103 -14.29 4.13 -10.38
CA VAL A 103 -14.96 5.39 -10.02
C VAL A 103 -15.24 6.23 -11.27
N ASP A 104 -16.15 7.19 -11.15
CA ASP A 104 -16.41 8.15 -12.23
C ASP A 104 -15.26 9.16 -12.35
N ASN A 105 -14.74 9.62 -11.21
CA ASN A 105 -13.61 10.53 -11.11
C ASN A 105 -12.61 10.03 -10.07
N ALA A 106 -11.34 9.86 -10.46
CA ALA A 106 -10.27 9.41 -9.55
C ALA A 106 -9.93 10.44 -8.47
N LEU A 107 -10.34 11.70 -8.63
CA LEU A 107 -10.22 12.76 -7.62
C LEU A 107 -11.38 12.77 -6.62
N THR A 108 -12.31 11.81 -6.67
CA THR A 108 -13.43 11.74 -5.73
C THR A 108 -12.95 11.64 -4.28
N THR A 109 -13.48 12.46 -3.38
CA THR A 109 -13.24 12.35 -1.94
C THR A 109 -14.17 11.34 -1.28
N THR A 110 -15.25 10.94 -1.95
CA THR A 110 -16.16 9.89 -1.46
C THR A 110 -15.58 8.52 -1.75
N VAL A 111 -15.09 7.85 -0.70
CA VAL A 111 -14.52 6.49 -0.78
C VAL A 111 -15.41 5.40 -0.18
N MET A 112 -16.44 5.77 0.58
CA MET A 112 -17.42 4.84 1.12
C MET A 112 -18.32 4.26 0.03
N GLY A 113 -18.72 2.99 0.19
CA GLY A 113 -19.63 2.30 -0.73
C GLY A 113 -19.02 1.94 -2.08
N LEU A 114 -17.72 2.20 -2.27
CA LEU A 114 -17.00 1.77 -3.46
C LEU A 114 -16.91 0.23 -3.52
N LYS A 115 -16.92 -0.29 -4.75
CA LYS A 115 -16.88 -1.72 -5.02
C LYS A 115 -15.46 -2.14 -5.35
N TRP A 116 -14.78 -2.71 -4.36
CA TRP A 116 -13.37 -3.10 -4.45
C TRP A 116 -13.22 -4.51 -4.98
N PHE A 117 -12.23 -4.77 -5.83
CA PHE A 117 -11.83 -6.11 -6.22
C PHE A 117 -10.33 -6.27 -6.08
N LYS A 118 -9.90 -7.41 -5.53
CA LYS A 118 -8.49 -7.74 -5.34
C LYS A 118 -7.85 -8.05 -6.70
N ILE A 119 -6.66 -7.50 -6.95
CA ILE A 119 -5.86 -7.80 -8.15
C ILE A 119 -4.53 -8.47 -7.81
N TYR A 120 -4.13 -8.44 -6.53
CA TYR A 120 -2.89 -9.02 -6.05
C TYR A 120 -2.99 -9.40 -4.58
N GLU A 121 -2.37 -10.52 -4.24
CA GLU A 121 -2.02 -10.89 -2.88
C GLU A 121 -0.68 -11.60 -2.85
N ASP A 122 0.10 -11.31 -1.83
CA ASP A 122 1.27 -12.07 -1.46
C ASP A 122 1.27 -12.28 0.06
N GLY A 123 1.34 -13.54 0.49
CA GLY A 123 1.17 -13.97 1.88
C GLY A 123 2.42 -14.62 2.45
N LEU A 124 2.21 -15.66 3.27
CA LEU A 124 3.29 -16.55 3.69
C LEU A 124 3.55 -17.58 2.58
N ASP A 125 4.79 -17.66 2.10
CA ASP A 125 5.14 -18.66 1.09
C ASP A 125 5.47 -20.03 1.71
N SER A 126 5.69 -21.02 0.84
CA SER A 126 6.00 -22.40 1.25
C SER A 126 7.33 -22.54 2.03
N SER A 127 8.20 -21.53 1.97
CA SER A 127 9.46 -21.48 2.72
C SER A 127 9.32 -20.73 4.05
N GLY A 128 8.11 -20.31 4.41
CA GLY A 128 7.86 -19.55 5.64
C GLY A 128 8.29 -18.09 5.55
N ILE A 129 8.46 -17.55 4.35
CA ILE A 129 8.85 -16.14 4.14
C ILE A 129 7.59 -15.31 3.87
N TRP A 130 7.45 -14.17 4.54
CA TRP A 130 6.34 -13.24 4.33
C TRP A 130 6.60 -12.27 3.18
N ALA A 131 5.52 -11.71 2.63
CA ALA A 131 5.58 -10.70 1.58
C ALA A 131 6.43 -9.49 1.98
N VAL A 132 6.33 -9.05 3.24
CA VAL A 132 7.16 -7.97 3.77
C VAL A 132 8.66 -8.27 3.66
N THR A 133 9.09 -9.49 3.99
CA THR A 133 10.50 -9.88 3.84
C THR A 133 10.95 -9.86 2.38
N ARG A 134 10.12 -10.38 1.45
CA ARG A 134 10.39 -10.30 0.01
C ARG A 134 10.46 -8.86 -0.48
N ARG A 135 9.56 -8.00 -0.01
CA ARG A 135 9.51 -6.57 -0.33
C ARG A 135 10.79 -5.85 0.11
N VAL A 136 11.20 -6.04 1.36
CA VAL A 136 12.45 -5.46 1.90
C VAL A 136 13.65 -5.91 1.06
N ASN A 137 13.76 -7.20 0.75
CA ASN A 137 14.84 -7.74 -0.08
C ASN A 137 14.81 -7.19 -1.52
N ASN A 138 13.64 -6.80 -2.02
CA ASN A 138 13.45 -6.17 -3.32
C ASN A 138 13.49 -4.63 -3.26
N LYS A 139 14.12 -4.04 -2.24
CA LYS A 139 14.23 -2.57 -2.08
C LYS A 139 12.87 -1.87 -2.01
N GLY A 140 11.93 -2.45 -1.26
CA GLY A 140 10.58 -1.92 -1.11
C GLY A 140 9.62 -2.30 -2.24
N LYS A 141 10.09 -2.89 -3.33
CA LYS A 141 9.32 -3.02 -4.58
C LYS A 141 8.38 -4.23 -4.58
N VAL A 142 7.09 -4.01 -4.88
CA VAL A 142 6.08 -5.07 -5.11
C VAL A 142 5.53 -4.98 -6.53
N ALA A 143 5.79 -5.98 -7.37
CA ALA A 143 5.34 -6.00 -8.77
C ALA A 143 3.88 -6.47 -8.89
N VAL A 144 2.98 -5.60 -9.33
CA VAL A 144 1.54 -5.89 -9.45
C VAL A 144 1.05 -5.62 -10.86
N LYS A 145 0.44 -6.61 -11.51
CA LYS A 145 -0.10 -6.45 -12.86
C LYS A 145 -1.53 -5.90 -12.82
N ILE A 146 -1.78 -4.79 -13.50
CA ILE A 146 -3.16 -4.34 -13.74
C ILE A 146 -3.84 -5.33 -14.71
N PRO A 147 -5.00 -5.91 -14.38
CA PRO A 147 -5.69 -6.82 -15.29
C PRO A 147 -5.96 -6.17 -16.65
N SER A 148 -5.67 -6.87 -17.75
CA SER A 148 -5.95 -6.35 -19.10
C SER A 148 -7.43 -6.40 -19.48
N CYS A 149 -8.23 -7.19 -18.76
CA CYS A 149 -9.63 -7.46 -19.10
C CYS A 149 -10.63 -6.51 -18.43
N ILE A 150 -10.23 -5.67 -17.46
CA ILE A 150 -11.14 -4.73 -16.80
C ILE A 150 -11.42 -3.50 -17.67
N PRO A 151 -12.56 -2.81 -17.49
CA PRO A 151 -12.87 -1.58 -18.22
C PRO A 151 -11.80 -0.52 -18.13
N SER A 152 -11.69 0.29 -19.19
CA SER A 152 -10.91 1.52 -19.12
C SER A 152 -11.62 2.57 -18.25
N GLY A 153 -10.86 3.56 -17.79
CA GLY A 153 -11.35 4.74 -17.06
C GLY A 153 -10.75 4.88 -15.68
N ASN A 154 -11.38 5.70 -14.85
CA ASN A 154 -10.87 6.05 -13.53
C ASN A 154 -11.05 4.92 -12.51
N TYR A 155 -10.02 4.71 -11.68
CA TYR A 155 -10.01 3.80 -10.55
C TYR A 155 -9.28 4.44 -9.36
N LEU A 156 -9.65 4.01 -8.16
CA LEU A 156 -8.76 4.07 -7.00
C LEU A 156 -8.02 2.74 -6.87
N LEU A 157 -6.71 2.81 -6.64
CA LEU A 157 -5.85 1.67 -6.33
C LEU A 157 -5.51 1.72 -4.85
N ARG A 158 -5.96 0.74 -4.08
CA ARG A 158 -5.67 0.58 -2.65
C ARG A 158 -4.53 -0.42 -2.51
N ALA A 159 -3.37 0.06 -2.07
CA ALA A 159 -2.24 -0.79 -1.71
C ALA A 159 -2.22 -0.97 -0.19
N GLU A 160 -1.95 -2.18 0.28
CA GLU A 160 -2.00 -2.53 1.69
C GLU A 160 -0.86 -3.45 2.09
N ILE A 161 -0.24 -3.16 3.23
CA ILE A 161 0.47 -4.14 4.06
C ILE A 161 -0.30 -4.34 5.35
N ILE A 162 -0.38 -5.59 5.80
CA ILE A 162 -0.85 -5.91 7.15
C ILE A 162 0.33 -6.45 7.94
N ALA A 163 0.74 -5.78 9.01
CA ALA A 163 1.72 -6.32 9.95
C ALA A 163 1.02 -7.10 11.07
N LEU A 164 1.47 -8.33 11.31
CA LEU A 164 0.80 -9.31 12.17
C LEU A 164 1.51 -9.54 13.51
N HIS A 165 2.57 -8.81 13.82
CA HIS A 165 3.35 -9.02 15.04
C HIS A 165 2.53 -8.79 16.33
N GLY A 166 1.50 -7.92 16.28
CA GLY A 166 0.55 -7.67 17.37
C GLY A 166 -0.78 -8.40 17.24
N ALA A 167 -0.97 -9.24 16.21
CA ALA A 167 -2.28 -9.77 15.82
C ALA A 167 -2.77 -10.98 16.63
N SER A 168 -2.15 -11.30 17.78
CA SER A 168 -2.63 -12.37 18.67
C SER A 168 -3.96 -12.04 19.35
N THR A 169 -4.31 -10.76 19.41
CA THR A 169 -5.57 -10.24 19.96
C THR A 169 -6.10 -9.13 19.05
N TYR A 170 -7.40 -8.84 19.13
CA TYR A 170 -8.03 -7.71 18.43
C TYR A 170 -8.44 -6.59 19.42
N PRO A 171 -8.17 -5.31 19.11
CA PRO A 171 -7.32 -4.83 18.00
C PRO A 171 -5.84 -5.23 18.20
N GLY A 172 -5.09 -5.36 17.11
CA GLY A 172 -3.67 -5.77 17.18
C GLY A 172 -2.97 -5.92 15.83
N ALA A 173 -3.67 -6.38 14.80
CA ALA A 173 -3.17 -6.28 13.43
C ALA A 173 -3.06 -4.80 13.02
N GLN A 174 -1.99 -4.48 12.29
CA GLN A 174 -1.66 -3.12 11.88
C GLN A 174 -1.76 -3.00 10.36
N PHE A 175 -2.61 -2.10 9.89
CA PHE A 175 -2.93 -1.94 8.47
C PHE A 175 -2.32 -0.63 7.95
N TYR A 176 -1.40 -0.74 6.99
CA TYR A 176 -0.76 0.37 6.29
C TYR A 176 -1.35 0.44 4.89
N ILE A 177 -2.15 1.47 4.62
CA ILE A 177 -3.03 1.51 3.46
C ILE A 177 -2.96 2.90 2.84
N GLU A 178 -2.69 3.00 1.53
CA GLU A 178 -2.89 4.26 0.81
C GLU A 178 -3.61 4.01 -0.51
N CYS A 179 -4.29 5.06 -0.99
CA CYS A 179 -5.01 5.04 -2.25
C CYS A 179 -4.36 5.93 -3.30
N ALA A 180 -4.00 5.33 -4.44
CA ALA A 180 -3.56 6.02 -5.65
C ALA A 180 -4.73 6.30 -6.60
N GLN A 181 -4.63 7.42 -7.32
CA GLN A 181 -5.59 7.89 -8.30
C GLN A 181 -5.09 7.50 -9.68
N ILE A 182 -5.76 6.55 -10.35
CA ILE A 182 -5.30 6.03 -11.64
C ILE A 182 -6.38 6.10 -12.72
N ASN A 183 -5.93 6.19 -13.98
CA ASN A 183 -6.76 6.04 -15.16
C ASN A 183 -6.25 4.85 -15.98
N VAL A 184 -7.04 3.79 -16.05
CA VAL A 184 -6.71 2.58 -16.81
C VAL A 184 -7.07 2.79 -18.28
N THR A 185 -6.13 2.50 -19.19
CA THR A 185 -6.34 2.61 -20.64
C THR A 185 -6.15 1.27 -21.35
N GLY A 186 -6.85 1.06 -22.48
CA GLY A 186 -6.71 -0.16 -23.28
C GLY A 186 -7.28 -1.43 -22.60
N GLY A 187 -8.22 -1.25 -21.67
CA GLY A 187 -8.88 -2.34 -20.95
C GLY A 187 -9.93 -3.12 -21.77
N GLY A 188 -10.57 -4.08 -21.12
CA GLY A 188 -11.65 -4.92 -21.65
C GLY A 188 -13.04 -4.57 -21.08
N SER A 189 -13.85 -5.59 -20.84
CA SER A 189 -15.25 -5.45 -20.39
C SER A 189 -15.60 -6.35 -19.20
N ALA A 190 -14.61 -6.95 -18.54
CA ALA A 190 -14.84 -7.84 -17.41
C ALA A 190 -15.49 -7.11 -16.24
N SER A 191 -16.35 -7.81 -15.50
CA SER A 191 -16.97 -7.31 -14.27
C SER A 191 -16.57 -8.24 -13.12
N PRO A 192 -15.46 -7.95 -12.41
CA PRO A 192 -15.01 -8.77 -11.29
C PRO A 192 -16.04 -8.78 -10.16
N ALA A 193 -16.08 -9.86 -9.38
CA ALA A 193 -16.78 -9.86 -8.11
C ALA A 193 -16.12 -8.82 -7.18
N THR A 194 -16.94 -8.17 -6.35
CA THR A 194 -16.49 -7.05 -5.51
C THR A 194 -16.84 -7.25 -4.05
N VAL A 195 -16.06 -6.58 -3.19
CA VAL A 195 -16.19 -6.54 -1.74
C VAL A 195 -16.25 -5.09 -1.27
N SER A 196 -16.63 -4.90 -0.01
CA SER A 196 -16.70 -3.58 0.63
C SER A 196 -15.61 -3.42 1.70
N PHE A 197 -15.08 -2.21 1.78
CA PHE A 197 -14.34 -1.72 2.93
C PHE A 197 -15.14 -0.55 3.55
N PRO A 198 -15.32 -0.52 4.88
CA PRO A 198 -15.18 -1.63 5.83
C PRO A 198 -16.12 -2.81 5.49
N GLY A 199 -15.86 -3.99 6.07
CA GLY A 199 -16.72 -5.18 5.97
C GLY A 199 -16.02 -6.47 5.55
N VAL A 200 -15.14 -6.44 4.54
CA VAL A 200 -14.48 -7.66 4.04
C VAL A 200 -13.49 -8.28 5.02
N LEU A 201 -12.91 -7.47 5.92
CA LEU A 201 -11.94 -7.91 6.92
C LEU A 201 -12.58 -8.53 8.18
N GLY A 202 -13.92 -8.56 8.25
CA GLY A 202 -14.69 -9.10 9.36
C GLY A 202 -14.75 -8.20 10.60
N GLU A 203 -15.60 -8.58 11.56
CA GLU A 203 -15.24 -8.64 12.98
C GLU A 203 -15.08 -10.12 13.34
#